data_AF-A0A934LFN7-F1
#
_entry.id   AF-A0A934LFN7-F1
#
_cell.length_a   1.000
_cell.length_b   1.000
_cell.length_c   1.000
_cell.angle_alpha   90.00
_cell.angle_beta   90.00
_cell.angle_gamma   90.00
#
_symmetry.space_group_name_H-M   'P 1'
#
loop_
_entity.id
_entity.type
_entity.pdbx_description
1 polymer ?
#
loop_
_entity_poly.entity_id
_entity_poly.type
_entity_poly.pdbx_seq_one_letter_code
_entity_poly.pdbx_strand_id
1 'polypeptide(L)'
;MNTTQISRIVKNCCSGYLFAIAFLYSSMTLAVEPVSGNFKAILESRSSSLVVWQYADNPNIYVFDFPSLTQQGRSFNRITQLSEQQISEPYPRVLTNDELNKHVEASRRTLADFAFGHDVMVSELIQFFNLAERDKITLNPEEIEVRDFLVAQGLVRNWRGIFQALKPNVVLLSIPQPQEKRANEPRVSEGARYAILLHEMSHGEFYSNQYYATYCRRFWNDSLNDDQRDAFKKFLSSYNYATTADELLINEMQAYLMFTPDTASFSAKKLGVSDAELEAMRDAFRKGKPPTKLPLQRIM
;
A
#
# COMPACT_ATOMS: atom_id res chain seq x y z
N MET A 1 -29.38 -50.00 81.29
CA MET A 1 -28.60 -51.16 80.86
C MET A 1 -28.17 -50.93 79.42
N ASN A 2 -26.84 -50.80 79.21
CA ASN A 2 -26.00 -51.12 78.04
C ASN A 2 -26.60 -50.95 76.62
N THR A 3 -25.95 -50.34 75.62
CA THR A 3 -24.51 -50.16 75.39
C THR A 3 -24.26 -49.15 74.25
N THR A 4 -23.08 -48.56 74.30
CA THR A 4 -22.42 -47.55 73.46
C THR A 4 -21.85 -48.09 72.12
N GLN A 5 -21.77 -47.25 71.07
CA GLN A 5 -20.63 -47.04 70.12
C GLN A 5 -21.09 -46.04 69.02
N ILE A 6 -20.65 -44.77 68.93
CA ILE A 6 -19.37 -44.18 68.46
C ILE A 6 -18.92 -44.64 67.05
N SER A 7 -19.05 -43.79 66.02
CA SER A 7 -17.90 -43.10 65.39
C SER A 7 -18.24 -42.14 64.21
N ARG A 8 -17.58 -40.98 64.23
CA ARG A 8 -17.01 -40.11 63.15
C ARG A 8 -17.94 -39.55 62.04
N ILE A 9 -18.22 -38.23 62.05
CA ILE A 9 -17.47 -37.11 61.40
C ILE A 9 -17.34 -37.27 59.88
N VAL A 10 -18.01 -36.40 59.10
CA VAL A 10 -17.41 -35.44 58.14
C VAL A 10 -18.42 -34.31 57.85
N LYS A 11 -17.93 -33.06 57.94
CA LYS A 11 -18.59 -31.81 57.53
C LYS A 11 -18.69 -31.76 56.00
N ASN A 12 -19.88 -31.53 55.44
CA ASN A 12 -20.01 -31.13 54.04
C ASN A 12 -20.24 -29.61 53.97
N CYS A 13 -19.16 -28.88 53.67
CA CYS A 13 -19.21 -27.53 53.14
C CYS A 13 -19.84 -27.57 51.74
N CYS A 14 -20.97 -26.91 51.55
CA CYS A 14 -21.44 -26.51 50.23
C CYS A 14 -20.63 -25.27 49.77
N SER A 15 -19.51 -25.50 49.08
CA SER A 15 -18.93 -24.48 48.20
C SER A 15 -19.73 -24.46 46.89
N GLY A 16 -20.63 -23.48 46.76
CA GLY A 16 -21.26 -23.15 45.49
C GLY A 16 -20.24 -22.52 44.55
N TYR A 17 -19.93 -23.20 43.45
CA TYR A 17 -19.13 -22.66 42.36
C TYR A 17 -19.92 -21.52 41.69
N LEU A 18 -19.49 -20.28 41.89
CA LEU A 18 -19.83 -19.17 40.98
C LEU A 18 -19.08 -19.38 39.66
N PHE A 19 -19.80 -19.76 38.61
CA PHE A 19 -19.31 -19.61 37.24
C PHE A 19 -19.35 -18.11 36.89
N ALA A 20 -18.18 -17.46 36.96
CA ALA A 20 -17.98 -16.16 36.34
C ALA A 20 -17.89 -16.35 34.82
N ILE A 21 -18.97 -16.06 34.11
CA ILE A 21 -18.96 -15.94 32.65
C ILE A 21 -18.25 -14.62 32.33
N ALA A 22 -16.96 -14.70 31.99
CA ALA A 22 -16.24 -13.59 31.40
C ALA A 22 -16.79 -13.34 30.00
N PHE A 23 -17.67 -12.34 29.86
CA PHE A 23 -17.98 -11.77 28.56
C PHE A 23 -16.71 -11.09 28.03
N LEU A 24 -16.01 -11.77 27.14
CA LEU A 24 -15.00 -11.15 26.27
C LEU A 24 -15.74 -10.17 25.36
N TYR A 25 -15.77 -8.90 25.76
CA TYR A 25 -16.11 -7.82 24.85
C TYR A 25 -15.03 -7.80 23.76
N SER A 26 -15.34 -8.41 22.62
CA SER A 26 -14.65 -8.10 21.38
C SER A 26 -14.99 -6.64 21.10
N SER A 27 -14.04 -5.74 21.36
CA SER A 27 -14.10 -4.38 20.88
C SER A 27 -14.09 -4.45 19.36
N MET A 28 -15.27 -4.51 18.75
CA MET A 28 -15.45 -4.22 17.34
C MET A 28 -15.16 -2.73 17.19
N THR A 29 -13.90 -2.39 17.00
CA THR A 29 -13.52 -1.16 16.31
C THR A 29 -14.25 -1.19 14.98
N LEU A 30 -15.20 -0.27 14.79
CA LEU A 30 -15.86 -0.09 13.51
C LEU A 30 -14.75 0.20 12.49
N ALA A 31 -14.62 -0.68 11.48
CA ALA A 31 -13.68 -0.47 10.40
C ALA A 31 -13.99 0.86 9.70
N VAL A 32 -12.97 1.50 9.13
CA VAL A 32 -13.16 2.75 8.40
C VAL A 32 -14.08 2.47 7.21
N GLU A 33 -15.23 3.15 7.15
CA GLU A 33 -16.15 3.02 6.03
C GLU A 33 -15.66 3.88 4.85
N PRO A 34 -15.56 3.32 3.64
CA PRO A 34 -15.11 4.07 2.48
C PRO A 34 -16.18 5.06 2.01
N VAL A 35 -15.74 6.23 1.55
CA VAL A 35 -16.60 7.25 0.95
C VAL A 35 -16.38 7.27 -0.56
N SER A 36 -17.45 7.37 -1.35
CA SER A 36 -17.29 7.50 -2.81
C SER A 36 -16.80 8.90 -3.18
N GLY A 37 -15.80 9.00 -4.07
CA GLY A 37 -15.26 10.28 -4.52
C GLY A 37 -14.53 10.19 -5.85
N ASN A 38 -14.54 11.28 -6.61
CA ASN A 38 -13.76 11.43 -7.85
C ASN A 38 -12.39 12.06 -7.55
N PHE A 39 -11.54 12.20 -8.58
CA PHE A 39 -10.16 12.68 -8.41
C PHE A 39 -10.10 14.04 -7.72
N LYS A 40 -11.00 14.96 -8.10
CA LYS A 40 -11.05 16.31 -7.52
C LYS A 40 -11.43 16.27 -6.04
N ALA A 41 -12.44 15.48 -5.68
CA ALA A 41 -12.86 15.33 -4.29
C ALA A 41 -11.74 14.79 -3.40
N ILE A 42 -10.97 13.81 -3.90
CA ILE A 42 -9.81 13.25 -3.19
C ILE A 42 -8.67 14.27 -3.13
N LEU A 43 -8.39 15.00 -4.22
CA LEU A 43 -7.32 16.01 -4.22
C LEU A 43 -7.57 17.11 -3.17
N GLU A 44 -8.80 17.60 -3.10
CA GLU A 44 -9.22 18.72 -2.26
C GLU A 44 -9.52 18.31 -0.81
N SER A 45 -9.59 17.02 -0.49
CA SER A 45 -9.96 16.54 0.85
C SER A 45 -8.93 16.90 1.92
N ARG A 46 -9.43 17.30 3.09
CA ARG A 46 -8.64 17.52 4.31
C ARG A 46 -9.38 16.91 5.49
N SER A 47 -8.65 16.17 6.31
CA SER A 47 -9.15 15.53 7.52
C SER A 47 -8.03 15.37 8.53
N SER A 48 -8.34 15.47 9.82
CA SER A 48 -7.40 15.14 10.89
C SER A 48 -7.27 13.64 11.14
N SER A 49 -8.06 12.82 10.46
CA SER A 49 -8.04 11.35 10.52
C SER A 49 -7.86 10.75 9.13
N LEU A 50 -7.48 9.47 9.08
CA LEU A 50 -7.53 8.68 7.84
C LEU A 50 -8.93 8.76 7.22
N VAL A 51 -8.98 9.02 5.92
CA VAL A 51 -10.18 8.87 5.09
C VAL A 51 -9.88 7.81 4.04
N VAL A 52 -10.77 6.84 3.86
CA VAL A 52 -10.66 5.89 2.76
C VAL A 52 -11.69 6.26 1.70
N TRP A 53 -11.24 6.43 0.47
CA TRP A 53 -12.09 6.72 -0.67
C TRP A 53 -12.27 5.48 -1.52
N GLN A 54 -13.49 5.19 -1.98
CA GLN A 54 -13.71 4.33 -3.13
C GLN A 54 -13.81 5.21 -4.38
N TYR A 55 -12.92 4.99 -5.34
CA TYR A 55 -12.86 5.86 -6.50
C TYR A 55 -14.10 5.71 -7.38
N ALA A 56 -14.81 6.81 -7.61
CA ALA A 56 -16.14 6.79 -8.23
C ALA A 56 -16.12 6.29 -9.69
N ASP A 57 -15.07 6.62 -10.45
CA ASP A 57 -14.98 6.21 -11.85
C ASP A 57 -14.46 4.78 -12.02
N ASN A 58 -13.91 4.18 -10.96
CA ASN A 58 -13.41 2.82 -10.95
C ASN A 58 -13.47 2.22 -9.52
N PRO A 59 -14.53 1.46 -9.19
CA PRO A 59 -14.76 0.96 -7.83
C PRO A 59 -13.80 -0.15 -7.38
N ASN A 60 -12.86 -0.56 -8.25
CA ASN A 60 -11.76 -1.47 -7.88
C ASN A 60 -10.55 -0.75 -7.30
N ILE A 61 -10.61 0.58 -7.13
CA ILE A 61 -9.55 1.39 -6.54
C ILE A 61 -10.05 1.98 -5.23
N TYR A 62 -9.32 1.72 -4.15
CA TYR A 62 -9.47 2.42 -2.88
C TYR A 62 -8.26 3.35 -2.66
N VAL A 63 -8.50 4.55 -2.14
CA VAL A 63 -7.43 5.53 -1.82
C VAL A 63 -7.46 5.83 -0.32
N PHE A 64 -6.39 5.46 0.37
CA PHE A 64 -6.15 5.76 1.78
C PHE A 64 -5.49 7.14 1.88
N ASP A 65 -6.24 8.13 2.35
CA ASP A 65 -5.84 9.53 2.42
C ASP A 65 -5.38 9.91 3.84
N PHE A 66 -4.07 9.84 4.06
CA PHE A 66 -3.47 9.92 5.39
C PHE A 66 -3.21 11.37 5.86
N PRO A 67 -3.55 11.72 7.12
CA PRO A 67 -3.24 13.04 7.70
C PRO A 67 -1.76 13.25 8.08
N SER A 68 -0.95 12.19 7.96
CA SER A 68 0.46 12.14 8.38
C SER A 68 1.23 11.10 7.56
N LEU A 69 2.44 11.47 7.15
CA LEU A 69 3.38 10.56 6.49
C LEU A 69 3.84 9.43 7.42
N THR A 70 3.97 9.68 8.72
CA THR A 70 4.31 8.63 9.70
C THR A 70 3.22 7.56 9.76
N GLN A 71 1.94 7.97 9.80
CA GLN A 71 0.83 7.01 9.81
C GLN A 71 0.78 6.19 8.51
N GLN A 72 0.98 6.84 7.37
CA GLN A 72 1.08 6.16 6.07
C GLN A 72 2.21 5.13 6.07
N GLY A 73 3.42 5.54 6.47
CA GLY A 73 4.59 4.67 6.47
C GLY A 73 4.46 3.47 7.41
N ARG A 74 3.84 3.64 8.58
CA ARG A 74 3.54 2.52 9.50
C ARG A 74 2.51 1.53 8.95
N SER A 75 1.66 2.00 8.03
CA SER A 75 0.64 1.20 7.36
C SER A 75 1.21 0.42 6.18
N PHE A 76 2.06 1.04 5.36
CA PHE A 76 2.43 0.51 4.04
C PHE A 76 3.92 0.23 3.79
N ASN A 77 4.87 0.80 4.56
CA ASN A 77 6.31 0.65 4.23
C ASN A 77 6.79 -0.80 4.22
N ARG A 78 6.33 -1.64 5.16
CA ARG A 78 6.71 -3.06 5.18
C ARG A 78 6.09 -3.85 4.02
N ILE A 79 4.93 -3.42 3.55
CA ILE A 79 4.26 -4.03 2.41
C ILE A 79 5.02 -3.68 1.13
N THR A 80 5.31 -2.41 0.89
CA THR A 80 6.14 -1.95 -0.26
C THR A 80 7.54 -2.56 -0.25
N GLN A 81 8.16 -2.68 0.93
CA GLN A 81 9.45 -3.36 1.03
C GLN A 81 9.35 -4.83 0.56
N LEU A 82 8.25 -5.53 0.87
CA LEU A 82 7.99 -6.90 0.46
C LEU A 82 7.65 -7.01 -1.05
N SER A 83 6.80 -6.13 -1.59
CA SER A 83 6.30 -6.22 -2.97
C SER A 83 7.27 -5.64 -4.02
N GLU A 84 7.92 -4.52 -3.72
CA GLU A 84 8.62 -3.71 -4.75
C GLU A 84 10.15 -3.73 -4.61
N GLN A 85 10.68 -3.88 -3.39
CA GLN A 85 12.09 -3.63 -3.09
C GLN A 85 12.89 -4.88 -2.67
N GLN A 86 12.32 -6.08 -2.83
CA GLN A 86 13.02 -7.32 -2.47
C GLN A 86 14.18 -7.64 -3.41
N ILE A 87 15.39 -7.21 -3.04
CA ILE A 87 16.63 -7.57 -3.73
C ILE A 87 17.71 -7.95 -2.70
N SER A 88 17.53 -9.04 -1.97
CA SER A 88 18.63 -9.70 -1.22
C SER A 88 18.22 -10.99 -0.49
N GLU A 89 16.93 -11.18 -0.19
CA GLU A 89 16.48 -12.33 0.60
C GLU A 89 16.25 -13.57 -0.30
N PRO A 90 16.74 -14.76 0.11
CA PRO A 90 16.56 -15.99 -0.66
C PRO A 90 15.09 -16.45 -0.71
N TYR A 91 14.25 -15.97 0.20
CA TYR A 91 12.82 -16.25 0.25
C TYR A 91 12.04 -15.01 0.70
N PRO A 92 10.81 -14.78 0.18
CA PRO A 92 9.98 -13.68 0.63
C PRO A 92 9.66 -13.77 2.13
N ARG A 93 9.95 -12.70 2.86
CA ARG A 93 9.61 -12.55 4.27
C ARG A 93 9.24 -11.10 4.59
N VAL A 94 8.42 -10.92 5.61
CA VAL A 94 8.09 -9.60 6.16
C VAL A 94 9.18 -9.20 7.14
N LEU A 95 9.71 -7.98 7.01
CA LEU A 95 10.66 -7.44 7.98
C LEU A 95 9.98 -7.14 9.32
N THR A 96 10.71 -7.30 10.42
CA THR A 96 10.35 -6.66 11.70
C THR A 96 10.49 -5.14 11.60
N ASN A 97 9.91 -4.39 12.53
CA ASN A 97 10.07 -2.94 12.59
C ASN A 97 11.55 -2.52 12.72
N ASP A 98 12.34 -3.25 13.52
CA ASP A 98 13.77 -2.97 13.71
C ASP A 98 14.56 -3.23 12.42
N GLU A 99 14.23 -4.28 11.68
CA GLU A 99 14.85 -4.56 10.39
C GLU A 99 14.48 -3.52 9.34
N LEU A 100 13.21 -3.12 9.25
CA LEU A 100 12.78 -2.06 8.35
C LEU A 100 13.49 -0.74 8.69
N ASN A 101 13.58 -0.39 9.98
CA ASN A 101 14.28 0.83 10.41
C ASN A 101 15.75 0.82 9.97
N LYS A 102 16.47 -0.29 10.20
CA LYS A 102 17.86 -0.45 9.73
C LYS A 102 17.98 -0.35 8.22
N HIS A 103 17.03 -0.93 7.48
CA HIS A 103 16.99 -0.86 6.03
C HIS A 103 16.79 0.57 5.53
N VAL A 104 15.83 1.29 6.09
CA VAL A 104 15.52 2.69 5.78
C VAL A 104 16.70 3.61 6.12
N GLU A 105 17.31 3.43 7.29
CA GLU A 105 18.51 4.16 7.72
C GLU A 105 19.70 3.93 6.77
N ALA A 106 19.92 2.69 6.30
CA ALA A 106 20.97 2.37 5.34
C ALA A 106 20.79 3.10 4.01
N SER A 107 19.53 3.38 3.61
CA SER A 107 19.20 4.17 2.42
C SER A 107 19.24 5.69 2.65
N ARG A 108 19.61 6.15 3.86
CA ARG A 108 19.59 7.56 4.29
C ARG A 108 18.21 8.23 4.14
N ARG A 109 17.16 7.44 4.36
CA ARG A 109 15.76 7.87 4.37
C ARG A 109 15.21 7.80 5.78
N THR A 110 13.98 8.26 5.96
CA THR A 110 13.17 8.11 7.16
C THR A 110 11.92 7.29 6.83
N LEU A 111 11.22 6.79 7.84
CA LEU A 111 9.93 6.10 7.60
C LEU A 111 8.89 7.01 6.92
N ALA A 112 9.00 8.33 7.12
CA ALA A 112 8.08 9.32 6.56
C ALA A 112 8.43 9.72 5.12
N ASP A 113 9.65 9.44 4.64
CA ASP A 113 10.05 9.73 3.26
C ASP A 113 10.53 8.47 2.52
N PHE A 114 10.30 7.28 3.07
CA PHE A 114 10.61 5.98 2.45
C PHE A 114 9.79 5.75 1.17
N ALA A 115 8.53 6.16 1.18
CA ALA A 115 7.72 6.37 0.00
C ALA A 115 6.69 7.46 0.32
N PHE A 116 6.31 8.23 -0.69
CA PHE A 116 5.32 9.30 -0.55
C PHE A 116 3.93 8.87 -1.00
N GLY A 117 3.83 7.75 -1.68
CA GLY A 117 2.61 7.05 -2.04
C GLY A 117 2.94 5.57 -2.15
N HIS A 118 1.91 4.75 -2.18
CA HIS A 118 2.04 3.30 -2.31
C HIS A 118 0.87 2.76 -3.12
N ASP A 119 1.13 1.83 -4.03
CA ASP A 119 0.14 1.02 -4.72
C ASP A 119 0.28 -0.46 -4.33
N VAL A 120 -0.81 -1.07 -3.87
CA VAL A 120 -0.80 -2.46 -3.45
C VAL A 120 -2.08 -3.17 -3.86
N MET A 121 -1.97 -4.31 -4.52
CA MET A 121 -3.11 -5.19 -4.80
C MET A 121 -3.54 -5.96 -3.55
N VAL A 122 -4.82 -6.28 -3.45
CA VAL A 122 -5.37 -7.14 -2.39
C VAL A 122 -4.64 -8.49 -2.31
N SER A 123 -4.20 -9.05 -3.45
CA SER A 123 -3.39 -10.28 -3.46
C SER A 123 -2.04 -10.13 -2.74
N GLU A 124 -1.39 -8.98 -2.86
CA GLU A 124 -0.08 -8.71 -2.23
C GLU A 124 -0.24 -8.47 -0.73
N LEU A 125 -1.32 -7.79 -0.32
CA LEU A 125 -1.68 -7.63 1.10
C LEU A 125 -1.94 -8.98 1.78
N ILE A 126 -2.55 -9.92 1.08
CA ILE A 126 -2.78 -11.27 1.63
C ILE A 126 -1.48 -12.04 1.75
N GLN A 127 -0.57 -11.90 0.78
CA GLN A 127 0.76 -12.46 0.91
C GLN A 127 1.46 -11.87 2.14
N PHE A 128 1.42 -10.56 2.32
CA PHE A 128 1.97 -9.88 3.49
C PHE A 128 1.41 -10.44 4.81
N PHE A 129 0.07 -10.46 4.98
CA PHE A 129 -0.55 -10.92 6.23
C PHE A 129 -0.29 -12.40 6.50
N ASN A 130 -0.33 -13.25 5.48
CA ASN A 130 -0.05 -14.68 5.65
C ASN A 130 1.43 -14.94 5.99
N LEU A 131 2.37 -14.17 5.40
CA LEU A 131 3.79 -14.26 5.75
C LEU A 131 4.05 -13.76 7.17
N ALA A 132 3.43 -12.65 7.58
CA ALA A 132 3.53 -12.14 8.93
C ALA A 132 3.00 -13.14 9.96
N GLU A 133 1.85 -13.77 9.71
CA GLU A 133 1.29 -14.82 10.57
C GLU A 133 2.22 -16.05 10.64
N ARG A 134 2.69 -16.55 9.48
CA ARG A 134 3.61 -17.69 9.39
C ARG A 134 4.88 -17.46 10.23
N ASP A 135 5.46 -16.27 10.10
CA ASP A 135 6.74 -15.91 10.72
C ASP A 135 6.57 -15.29 12.11
N LYS A 136 5.33 -15.20 12.61
CA LYS A 136 4.98 -14.61 13.91
C LYS A 136 5.46 -13.16 14.06
N ILE A 137 5.40 -12.41 12.97
CA ILE A 137 5.71 -10.99 12.96
C ILE A 137 4.48 -10.22 13.46
N THR A 138 4.65 -9.49 14.56
CA THR A 138 3.60 -8.61 15.08
C THR A 138 3.30 -7.49 14.07
N LEU A 139 2.01 -7.35 13.74
CA LEU A 139 1.53 -6.23 12.92
C LEU A 139 1.50 -4.94 13.73
N ASN A 140 1.73 -3.82 13.06
CA ASN A 140 1.49 -2.50 13.62
C ASN A 140 -0.03 -2.29 13.79
N PRO A 141 -0.46 -1.44 14.73
CA PRO A 141 -1.87 -1.05 14.84
C PRO A 141 -2.44 -0.56 13.50
N GLU A 142 -1.66 0.22 12.75
CA GLU A 142 -2.07 0.76 11.46
C GLU A 142 -2.21 -0.33 10.36
N GLU A 143 -1.36 -1.36 10.37
CA GLU A 143 -1.51 -2.51 9.46
C GLU A 143 -2.72 -3.38 9.84
N ILE A 144 -3.05 -3.46 11.12
CA ILE A 144 -4.28 -4.10 11.60
C ILE A 144 -5.51 -3.33 11.07
N GLU A 145 -5.49 -1.99 11.08
CA GLU A 145 -6.56 -1.18 10.49
C GLU A 145 -6.75 -1.48 8.99
N VAL A 146 -5.66 -1.60 8.23
CA VAL A 146 -5.72 -2.00 6.80
C VAL A 146 -6.33 -3.39 6.66
N ARG A 147 -5.86 -4.37 7.45
CA ARG A 147 -6.38 -5.75 7.42
C ARG A 147 -7.88 -5.79 7.73
N ASP A 148 -8.30 -5.10 8.78
CA ASP A 148 -9.68 -5.12 9.25
C ASP A 148 -10.60 -4.39 8.27
N PHE A 149 -10.11 -3.33 7.60
CA PHE A 149 -10.77 -2.73 6.44
C PHE A 149 -11.00 -3.76 5.32
N LEU A 150 -9.97 -4.52 4.91
CA LEU A 150 -10.11 -5.51 3.84
C LEU A 150 -11.18 -6.58 4.15
N VAL A 151 -11.26 -7.01 5.41
CA VAL A 151 -12.26 -7.98 5.88
C VAL A 151 -13.65 -7.35 5.91
N ALA A 152 -13.79 -6.16 6.49
CA ALA A 152 -15.07 -5.45 6.60
C ALA A 152 -15.67 -5.16 5.22
N GLN A 153 -14.84 -4.79 4.24
CA GLN A 153 -15.26 -4.50 2.87
C GLN A 153 -15.43 -5.76 1.99
N GLY A 154 -15.27 -6.96 2.55
CA GLY A 154 -15.43 -8.23 1.84
C GLY A 154 -14.41 -8.42 0.70
N LEU A 155 -13.25 -7.77 0.80
CA LEU A 155 -12.14 -7.94 -0.16
C LEU A 155 -11.32 -9.18 0.17
N VAL A 156 -11.26 -9.52 1.46
CA VAL A 156 -10.52 -10.65 2.02
C VAL A 156 -11.40 -11.39 3.01
N ARG A 157 -11.19 -12.71 3.14
CA ARG A 157 -11.71 -13.49 4.26
C ARG A 157 -10.57 -14.15 5.04
N ASN A 158 -10.73 -14.25 6.36
CA ASN A 158 -9.89 -15.10 7.19
C ASN A 158 -10.60 -16.44 7.41
N TRP A 159 -9.97 -17.54 7.01
CA TRP A 159 -10.45 -18.88 7.27
C TRP A 159 -9.38 -19.68 8.00
N ARG A 160 -9.64 -19.99 9.27
CA ARG A 160 -8.75 -20.80 10.12
C ARG A 160 -7.32 -20.25 10.21
N GLY A 161 -7.17 -18.93 10.30
CA GLY A 161 -5.88 -18.26 10.40
C GLY A 161 -5.17 -18.03 9.06
N ILE A 162 -5.85 -18.31 7.93
CA ILE A 162 -5.32 -18.08 6.60
C ILE A 162 -6.19 -17.03 5.89
N PHE A 163 -5.55 -15.95 5.44
CA PHE A 163 -6.21 -14.93 4.65
C PHE A 163 -6.32 -15.36 3.18
N GLN A 164 -7.47 -15.12 2.57
CA GLN A 164 -7.78 -15.46 1.18
C GLN A 164 -8.42 -14.28 0.45
N ALA A 165 -7.96 -14.03 -0.78
CA ALA A 165 -8.49 -12.95 -1.62
C ALA A 165 -9.87 -13.33 -2.12
N LEU A 166 -10.85 -12.46 -1.88
CA LEU A 166 -12.14 -12.52 -2.55
C LEU A 166 -12.13 -11.64 -3.81
N LYS A 167 -11.36 -10.54 -3.78
CA LYS A 167 -11.18 -9.61 -4.91
C LYS A 167 -9.69 -9.30 -5.11
N PRO A 168 -8.89 -10.24 -5.67
CA PRO A 168 -7.42 -10.11 -5.70
C PRO A 168 -6.91 -8.90 -6.50
N ASN A 169 -7.66 -8.48 -7.54
CA ASN A 169 -7.25 -7.41 -8.46
C ASN A 169 -7.74 -6.02 -8.03
N VAL A 170 -8.33 -5.90 -6.84
CA VAL A 170 -8.64 -4.59 -6.25
C VAL A 170 -7.34 -3.98 -5.74
N VAL A 171 -7.18 -2.68 -5.99
CA VAL A 171 -5.97 -1.91 -5.65
C VAL A 171 -6.26 -0.99 -4.48
N LEU A 172 -5.34 -0.95 -3.54
CA LEU A 172 -5.27 0.05 -2.48
C LEU A 172 -4.12 0.99 -2.81
N LEU A 173 -4.45 2.26 -2.96
CA LEU A 173 -3.50 3.35 -3.08
C LEU A 173 -3.40 4.03 -1.73
N SER A 174 -2.23 4.56 -1.39
CA SER A 174 -2.08 5.45 -0.25
C SER A 174 -1.43 6.76 -0.65
N ILE A 175 -1.96 7.86 -0.09
CA ILE A 175 -1.47 9.21 -0.36
C ILE A 175 -1.44 10.03 0.93
N PRO A 176 -0.57 11.05 1.02
CA PRO A 176 -0.54 11.98 2.12
C PRO A 176 -1.40 13.21 1.82
N GLN A 177 -2.10 13.70 2.84
CA GLN A 177 -2.69 15.03 2.83
C GLN A 177 -1.60 16.11 2.84
N PRO A 178 -1.90 17.31 2.33
CA PRO A 178 -0.97 18.42 2.41
C PRO A 178 -0.75 18.77 3.87
N GLN A 179 0.51 18.98 4.20
CA GLN A 179 0.94 19.25 5.55
C GLN A 179 2.13 20.19 5.53
N GLU A 180 2.18 21.06 6.53
CA GLU A 180 3.39 21.81 6.82
C GLU A 180 4.47 20.89 7.38
N LYS A 181 5.73 21.33 7.30
CA LYS A 181 6.87 20.55 7.82
C LYS A 181 6.68 20.30 9.32
N ARG A 182 6.85 19.05 9.75
CA ARG A 182 6.87 18.63 11.15
C ARG A 182 8.27 18.11 11.52
N ALA A 183 8.52 17.83 12.80
CA ALA A 183 9.85 17.44 13.28
C ALA A 183 10.48 16.27 12.50
N ASN A 184 9.69 15.25 12.18
CA ASN A 184 10.13 14.03 11.48
C ASN A 184 9.37 13.79 10.17
N GLU A 185 8.67 14.81 9.65
CA GLU A 185 7.93 14.68 8.40
C GLU A 185 8.19 15.90 7.52
N PRO A 186 8.55 15.69 6.24
CA PRO A 186 8.70 16.78 5.30
C PRO A 186 7.35 17.48 5.04
N ARG A 187 7.44 18.66 4.43
CA ARG A 187 6.27 19.38 3.93
C ARG A 187 5.70 18.62 2.73
N VAL A 188 4.38 18.49 2.69
CA VAL A 188 3.64 18.05 1.49
C VAL A 188 2.87 19.27 0.97
N SER A 189 3.34 19.84 -0.13
CA SER A 189 2.65 20.96 -0.78
C SER A 189 1.44 20.45 -1.57
N GLU A 190 0.54 21.36 -1.94
CA GLU A 190 -0.59 21.04 -2.84
C GLU A 190 -0.11 20.46 -4.18
N GLY A 191 0.96 21.01 -4.75
CA GLY A 191 1.57 20.49 -5.98
C GLY A 191 2.15 19.09 -5.81
N ALA A 192 2.80 18.83 -4.68
CA ALA A 192 3.31 17.49 -4.37
C ALA A 192 2.17 16.48 -4.22
N ARG A 193 1.09 16.83 -3.49
CA ARG A 193 -0.10 15.97 -3.38
C ARG A 193 -0.72 15.68 -4.74
N TYR A 194 -0.85 16.69 -5.61
CA TYR A 194 -1.39 16.48 -6.95
C TYR A 194 -0.53 15.49 -7.75
N ALA A 195 0.80 15.67 -7.73
CA ALA A 195 1.72 14.78 -8.43
C ALA A 195 1.67 13.35 -7.87
N ILE A 196 1.67 13.19 -6.55
CA ILE A 196 1.54 11.88 -5.88
C ILE A 196 0.22 11.23 -6.25
N LEU A 197 -0.92 11.90 -6.04
CA LEU A 197 -2.23 11.32 -6.34
C LEU A 197 -2.36 10.94 -7.82
N LEU A 198 -1.86 11.77 -8.75
CA LEU A 198 -1.90 11.43 -10.17
C LEU A 198 -1.05 10.21 -10.51
N HIS A 199 0.15 10.13 -9.91
CA HIS A 199 1.03 8.98 -10.03
C HIS A 199 0.38 7.70 -9.50
N GLU A 200 -0.11 7.71 -8.26
CA GLU A 200 -0.77 6.55 -7.64
C GLU A 200 -2.02 6.11 -8.42
N MET A 201 -2.84 7.06 -8.88
CA MET A 201 -4.02 6.74 -9.69
C MET A 201 -3.66 6.04 -11.00
N SER A 202 -2.46 6.28 -11.54
CA SER A 202 -1.97 5.59 -12.73
C SER A 202 -1.67 4.11 -12.47
N HIS A 203 -1.16 3.75 -11.30
CA HIS A 203 -1.01 2.36 -10.87
C HIS A 203 -2.37 1.70 -10.70
N GLY A 204 -3.31 2.40 -10.07
CA GLY A 204 -4.70 1.96 -9.96
C GLY A 204 -5.31 1.64 -11.33
N GLU A 205 -5.11 2.51 -12.32
CA GLU A 205 -5.54 2.29 -13.70
C GLU A 205 -4.80 1.09 -14.34
N PHE A 206 -3.48 0.98 -14.15
CA PHE A 206 -2.68 -0.11 -14.69
C PHE A 206 -3.19 -1.49 -14.22
N TYR A 207 -3.41 -1.69 -12.92
CA TYR A 207 -3.86 -2.99 -12.43
C TYR A 207 -5.33 -3.30 -12.73
N SER A 208 -6.19 -2.29 -12.78
CA SER A 208 -7.64 -2.49 -12.88
C SER A 208 -8.20 -2.39 -14.32
N ASN A 209 -7.46 -1.79 -15.25
CA ASN A 209 -7.83 -1.68 -16.66
C ASN A 209 -6.88 -2.52 -17.53
N GLN A 210 -7.30 -3.75 -17.82
CA GLN A 210 -6.52 -4.70 -18.62
C GLN A 210 -6.12 -4.19 -20.02
N TYR A 211 -6.96 -3.34 -20.64
CA TYR A 211 -6.65 -2.78 -21.95
C TYR A 211 -5.53 -1.75 -21.86
N TYR A 212 -5.53 -0.94 -20.80
CA TYR A 212 -4.47 0.01 -20.51
C TYR A 212 -3.17 -0.72 -20.15
N ALA A 213 -3.23 -1.73 -19.27
CA ALA A 213 -2.07 -2.57 -18.95
C ALA A 213 -1.44 -3.19 -20.20
N THR A 214 -2.27 -3.74 -21.09
CA THR A 214 -1.83 -4.34 -22.35
C THR A 214 -1.16 -3.32 -23.26
N TYR A 215 -1.71 -2.10 -23.31
CA TYR A 215 -1.09 -0.99 -24.03
C TYR A 215 0.30 -0.66 -23.45
N CYS A 216 0.43 -0.51 -22.12
CA CYS A 216 1.70 -0.20 -21.46
C CYS A 216 2.76 -1.28 -21.69
N ARG A 217 2.38 -2.57 -21.63
CA ARG A 217 3.28 -3.68 -21.96
C ARG A 217 3.78 -3.61 -23.40
N ARG A 218 2.90 -3.31 -24.35
CA ARG A 218 3.29 -3.15 -25.76
C ARG A 218 4.15 -1.92 -25.97
N PHE A 219 3.86 -0.82 -25.29
CA PHE A 219 4.70 0.37 -25.36
C PHE A 219 6.12 0.08 -24.88
N TRP A 220 6.25 -0.60 -23.73
CA TRP A 220 7.54 -1.03 -23.19
C TRP A 220 8.32 -1.95 -24.13
N ASN A 221 7.67 -2.99 -24.67
CA ASN A 221 8.34 -4.00 -25.48
C ASN A 221 8.59 -3.55 -26.92
N ASP A 222 7.62 -2.87 -27.54
CA ASP A 222 7.60 -2.63 -28.98
C ASP A 222 7.92 -1.18 -29.36
N SER A 223 7.70 -0.22 -28.46
CA SER A 223 7.85 1.22 -28.76
C SER A 223 9.11 1.84 -28.18
N LEU A 224 9.51 1.44 -26.97
CA LEU A 224 10.81 1.81 -26.42
C LEU A 224 11.92 0.98 -27.08
N ASN A 225 13.08 1.59 -27.29
CA ASN A 225 14.29 0.87 -27.67
C ASN A 225 15.03 0.34 -26.43
N ASP A 226 16.09 -0.45 -26.64
CA ASP A 226 16.88 -1.03 -25.53
C ASP A 226 17.50 0.04 -24.63
N ASP A 227 18.08 1.09 -25.21
CA ASP A 227 18.72 2.18 -24.46
C ASP A 227 17.71 2.91 -23.54
N GLN A 228 16.49 3.14 -24.03
CA GLN A 228 15.40 3.76 -23.28
C GLN A 228 14.91 2.87 -22.16
N ARG A 229 14.72 1.57 -22.40
CA ARG A 229 14.39 0.62 -21.34
C ARG A 229 15.49 0.55 -20.29
N ASP A 230 16.75 0.56 -20.69
CA ASP A 230 17.88 0.56 -19.77
C ASP A 230 18.01 1.87 -18.98
N ALA A 231 17.64 3.00 -19.56
CA ALA A 231 17.52 4.27 -18.85
C ALA A 231 16.48 4.18 -17.73
N PHE A 232 15.29 3.63 -18.02
CA PHE A 232 14.26 3.39 -16.99
C PHE A 232 14.72 2.41 -15.92
N LYS A 233 15.35 1.29 -16.29
CA LYS A 233 15.89 0.32 -15.31
C LYS A 233 16.93 0.95 -14.38
N LYS A 234 17.85 1.76 -14.92
CA LYS A 234 18.85 2.50 -14.11
C LYS A 234 18.19 3.52 -13.19
N PHE A 235 17.24 4.28 -13.73
CA PHE A 235 16.46 5.24 -12.96
C PHE A 235 15.75 4.53 -11.79
N LEU A 236 14.94 3.50 -12.05
CA LEU A 236 14.18 2.77 -11.03
C LEU A 236 15.08 2.03 -10.04
N SER A 237 16.21 1.47 -10.49
CA SER A 237 17.20 0.87 -9.58
C SER A 237 17.76 1.87 -8.57
N SER A 238 17.91 3.15 -8.94
CA SER A 238 18.37 4.19 -8.01
C SER A 238 17.35 4.51 -6.90
N TYR A 239 16.11 4.07 -7.07
CA TYR A 239 15.03 4.12 -6.09
C TYR A 239 14.78 2.76 -5.40
N ASN A 240 15.69 1.78 -5.60
CA ASN A 240 15.64 0.43 -5.03
C ASN A 240 14.50 -0.49 -5.53
N TYR A 241 13.88 -0.17 -6.66
CA TYR A 241 12.92 -1.09 -7.28
C TYR A 241 13.60 -2.36 -7.81
N ALA A 242 12.91 -3.50 -7.68
CA ALA A 242 13.35 -4.78 -8.22
C ALA A 242 13.40 -4.76 -9.76
N THR A 243 14.60 -4.74 -10.33
CA THR A 243 14.79 -4.63 -11.79
C THR A 243 14.58 -5.92 -12.58
N THR A 244 14.29 -7.02 -11.91
CA THR A 244 14.02 -8.33 -12.53
C THR A 244 12.52 -8.61 -12.68
N ALA A 245 11.66 -7.74 -12.16
CA ALA A 245 10.22 -7.84 -12.25
C ALA A 245 9.68 -6.94 -13.38
N ASP A 246 9.55 -7.47 -14.59
CA ASP A 246 9.15 -6.69 -15.76
C ASP A 246 7.80 -5.97 -15.56
N GLU A 247 6.82 -6.60 -14.93
CA GLU A 247 5.53 -5.95 -14.66
C GLU A 247 5.65 -4.72 -13.76
N LEU A 248 6.51 -4.77 -12.73
CA LEU A 248 6.80 -3.63 -11.87
C LEU A 248 7.45 -2.51 -12.69
N LEU A 249 8.47 -2.84 -13.50
CA LEU A 249 9.13 -1.84 -14.34
C LEU A 249 8.18 -1.17 -15.34
N ILE A 250 7.24 -1.92 -15.92
CA ILE A 250 6.25 -1.38 -16.87
C ILE A 250 5.25 -0.47 -16.15
N ASN A 251 4.78 -0.89 -14.96
CA ASN A 251 3.86 -0.10 -14.14
C ASN A 251 4.50 1.22 -13.69
N GLU A 252 5.74 1.17 -13.24
CA GLU A 252 6.51 2.35 -12.85
C GLU A 252 6.83 3.26 -14.04
N MET A 253 7.25 2.69 -15.17
CA MET A 253 7.59 3.44 -16.38
C MET A 253 6.40 4.30 -16.83
N GLN A 254 5.19 3.73 -16.91
CA GLN A 254 4.03 4.51 -17.36
C GLN A 254 3.69 5.64 -16.37
N ALA A 255 3.82 5.37 -15.06
CA ALA A 255 3.52 6.33 -14.01
C ALA A 255 4.46 7.52 -14.08
N TYR A 256 5.77 7.27 -14.12
CA TYR A 256 6.78 8.31 -14.23
C TYR A 256 6.71 9.05 -15.58
N LEU A 257 6.60 8.33 -16.69
CA LEU A 257 6.61 8.93 -18.02
C LEU A 257 5.46 9.92 -18.20
N MET A 258 4.26 9.56 -17.77
CA MET A 258 3.02 10.27 -18.13
C MET A 258 2.31 10.96 -16.97
N PHE A 259 2.49 10.48 -15.72
CA PHE A 259 1.66 10.86 -14.57
C PHE A 259 2.44 11.45 -13.40
N THR A 260 3.74 11.70 -13.57
CA THR A 260 4.58 12.43 -12.62
C THR A 260 4.99 13.80 -13.20
N PRO A 261 4.15 14.84 -13.05
CA PRO A 261 4.44 16.18 -13.60
C PRO A 261 5.51 16.94 -12.81
N ASP A 262 5.80 16.52 -11.58
CA ASP A 262 6.81 17.18 -10.74
C ASP A 262 8.23 16.85 -11.22
N THR A 263 8.93 17.86 -11.73
CA THR A 263 10.30 17.73 -12.25
C THR A 263 11.32 17.40 -11.16
N ALA A 264 11.01 17.74 -9.90
CA ALA A 264 11.83 17.35 -8.75
C ALA A 264 11.74 15.84 -8.48
N SER A 265 10.64 15.19 -8.90
CA SER A 265 10.45 13.75 -8.82
C SER A 265 10.98 13.04 -10.06
N PHE A 266 10.61 13.49 -11.27
CA PHE A 266 11.02 12.88 -12.53
C PHE A 266 11.29 13.90 -13.66
N SER A 267 12.41 13.74 -14.35
CA SER A 267 12.84 14.61 -15.46
C SER A 267 13.81 13.88 -16.38
N ALA A 268 14.07 14.44 -17.57
CA ALA A 268 15.01 13.85 -18.54
C ALA A 268 16.41 13.68 -17.93
N LYS A 269 16.86 14.69 -17.15
CA LYS A 269 18.12 14.63 -16.41
C LYS A 269 18.20 13.45 -15.45
N LYS A 270 17.12 13.15 -14.71
CA LYS A 270 17.07 12.01 -13.78
C LYS A 270 17.01 10.68 -14.51
N LEU A 271 16.29 10.62 -15.63
CA LEU A 271 16.23 9.43 -16.49
C LEU A 271 17.56 9.18 -17.23
N GLY A 272 18.38 10.23 -17.42
CA GLY A 272 19.66 10.14 -18.13
C GLY A 272 19.54 10.32 -19.65
N VAL A 273 18.50 11.01 -20.11
CA VAL A 273 18.21 11.29 -21.53
C VAL A 273 18.11 12.79 -21.80
N SER A 274 18.01 13.19 -23.07
CA SER A 274 17.73 14.58 -23.43
C SER A 274 16.25 14.94 -23.23
N ASP A 275 15.93 16.22 -23.03
CA ASP A 275 14.53 16.68 -22.93
C ASP A 275 13.73 16.35 -24.20
N ALA A 276 14.36 16.48 -25.37
CA ALA A 276 13.75 16.13 -26.65
C ALA A 276 13.40 14.64 -26.75
N GLU A 277 14.26 13.77 -26.20
CA GLU A 277 14.02 12.34 -26.16
C GLU A 277 12.90 11.95 -25.18
N LEU A 278 12.88 12.56 -23.99
CA LEU A 278 11.79 12.34 -23.04
C LEU A 278 10.43 12.78 -23.62
N GLU A 279 10.38 13.95 -24.26
CA GLU A 279 9.14 14.41 -24.90
C GLU A 279 8.77 13.54 -26.10
N ALA A 280 9.73 13.03 -26.87
CA ALA A 280 9.45 12.07 -27.94
C ALA A 280 8.82 10.77 -27.41
N MET A 281 9.30 10.25 -26.28
CA MET A 281 8.68 9.09 -25.62
C MET A 281 7.25 9.38 -25.16
N ARG A 282 7.02 10.55 -24.52
CA ARG A 282 5.68 10.99 -24.09
C ARG A 282 4.73 11.16 -25.27
N ASP A 283 5.19 11.77 -26.36
CA ASP A 283 4.39 11.97 -27.56
C ASP A 283 4.08 10.65 -28.27
N ALA A 284 5.03 9.71 -28.30
CA ALA A 284 4.78 8.35 -28.80
C ALA A 284 3.71 7.63 -27.97
N PHE A 285 3.78 7.71 -26.64
CA PHE A 285 2.78 7.15 -25.74
C PHE A 285 1.39 7.76 -26.02
N ARG A 286 1.27 9.10 -26.05
CA ARG A 286 -0.01 9.77 -26.36
C ARG A 286 -0.55 9.41 -27.74
N LYS A 287 0.32 9.35 -28.76
CA LYS A 287 -0.06 9.03 -30.14
C LYS A 287 -0.65 7.63 -30.27
N GLY A 288 -0.22 6.69 -29.42
CA GLY A 288 -0.79 5.36 -29.37
C GLY A 288 -2.22 5.30 -28.80
N LYS A 289 -2.76 6.42 -28.29
CA LYS A 289 -4.12 6.54 -27.73
C LYS A 289 -4.40 5.49 -26.65
N PRO A 290 -3.63 5.50 -25.55
CA PRO A 290 -3.83 4.55 -24.46
C PRO A 290 -5.28 4.59 -23.98
N PRO A 291 -5.92 3.43 -23.75
CA PRO A 291 -7.32 3.36 -23.35
C PRO A 291 -7.48 3.66 -21.86
N THR A 292 -7.24 4.91 -21.47
CA THR A 292 -7.37 5.42 -20.09
C THR A 292 -8.22 6.68 -20.05
N LYS A 293 -8.86 6.92 -18.90
CA LYS A 293 -9.55 8.18 -18.61
C LYS A 293 -8.67 9.19 -17.86
N LEU A 294 -7.47 8.80 -17.43
CA LEU A 294 -6.55 9.69 -16.74
C LEU A 294 -6.06 10.82 -17.67
N PRO A 295 -5.76 12.01 -17.12
CA PRO A 295 -5.34 13.13 -17.93
C PRO A 295 -3.94 12.91 -18.52
N LEU A 296 -3.85 12.79 -19.84
CA LEU A 296 -2.58 12.62 -20.59
C LEU A 296 -1.97 13.96 -21.03
N GLN A 297 -2.19 15.02 -20.26
CA GLN A 297 -1.83 16.39 -20.67
C GLN A 297 -0.32 16.55 -20.90
N ARG A 298 0.06 17.60 -21.65
CA ARG A 298 1.47 17.99 -21.71
C ARG A 298 1.90 18.47 -20.33
N ILE A 299 2.92 17.81 -19.79
CA ILE A 299 3.61 18.28 -18.59
C ILE A 299 4.39 19.51 -19.06
N MET A 300 3.96 20.70 -18.62
CA MET A 300 4.62 21.98 -18.96
C MET A 300 5.82 22.24 -18.07
#